data_AF-A0A3R6TZH0-F1
#
_entry.id   AF-A0A3R6TZH0-F1
#
_cell.length_a   1.000
_cell.length_b   1.000
_cell.length_c   1.000
_cell.angle_alpha   90.00
_cell.angle_beta   90.00
_cell.angle_gamma   90.00
#
_symmetry.space_group_name_H-M   'P 1'
#
loop_
_entity.id
_entity.type
_entity.pdbx_description
1 polymer ?
#
loop_
_entity_poly.entity_id
_entity_poly.type
_entity_poly.pdbx_seq_one_letter_code
_entity_poly.pdbx_strand_id
1 'polypeptide(L)'
;MDGLSRGDCSMLVVGAYPSVERESRLSWILEGNVPQKYYLSARACQGILNRASRRGKALPDLLKNALLEMIEWWRMKEHTL
;
A
#
# COMPACT_ATOMS: atom_id res chain seq x y z
N MET A 1 -8.98 -40.83 -3.21
CA MET A 1 -8.84 -40.52 -4.64
C MET A 1 -10.17 -39.91 -5.05
N ASP A 2 -10.32 -38.62 -5.34
CA ASP A 2 -9.35 -37.59 -5.71
C ASP A 2 -9.83 -36.22 -5.25
N GLY A 3 -8.88 -35.40 -4.80
CA GLY A 3 -9.12 -34.05 -4.30
C GLY A 3 -9.58 -33.12 -5.42
N LEU A 4 -10.70 -32.44 -5.20
CA LEU A 4 -11.27 -31.46 -6.11
C LEU A 4 -10.35 -30.22 -6.18
N SER A 5 -9.30 -30.29 -7.00
CA SER A 5 -8.57 -29.12 -7.47
C SER A 5 -9.38 -28.43 -8.55
N ARG A 6 -9.86 -27.22 -8.28
CA ARG A 6 -10.13 -26.21 -9.31
C ARG A 6 -10.14 -24.83 -8.67
N GLY A 7 -8.92 -24.35 -8.42
CA GLY A 7 -8.65 -22.94 -8.27
C GLY A 7 -8.87 -22.25 -9.63
N ASP A 8 -10.13 -22.13 -10.04
CA ASP A 8 -10.51 -21.28 -11.16
C ASP A 8 -10.60 -19.85 -10.61
N CYS A 9 -9.44 -19.25 -10.31
CA CYS A 9 -9.32 -17.80 -10.24
C CYS A 9 -9.64 -17.29 -11.65
N SER A 10 -10.92 -16.98 -11.89
CA SER A 10 -11.35 -16.19 -13.03
C SER A 10 -10.72 -14.81 -12.88
N MET A 11 -9.46 -14.68 -13.29
CA MET A 11 -8.86 -13.40 -13.58
C MET A 11 -9.64 -12.89 -14.79
N LEU A 12 -10.71 -12.13 -14.54
CA LEU A 12 -11.17 -11.13 -15.49
C LEU A 12 -9.91 -10.41 -15.96
N VAL A 13 -9.63 -10.46 -17.27
CA VAL A 13 -8.55 -9.71 -17.88
C VAL A 13 -8.87 -8.24 -17.64
N VAL A 14 -8.37 -7.70 -16.53
CA VAL A 14 -8.38 -6.28 -16.24
C VAL A 14 -7.48 -5.64 -17.28
N GLY A 15 -8.11 -5.08 -18.31
CA GLY A 15 -7.45 -4.22 -19.28
C GLY A 15 -7.32 -4.82 -20.68
N ALA A 16 -8.43 -4.98 -21.40
CA ALA A 16 -8.39 -4.71 -22.85
C ALA A 16 -8.20 -3.19 -23.02
N TYR A 17 -6.98 -2.71 -22.78
CA TYR A 17 -6.59 -1.34 -23.06
C TYR A 17 -6.39 -1.23 -24.58
N PRO A 18 -7.02 -0.27 -25.28
CA PRO A 18 -6.79 -0.09 -26.70
C PRO A 18 -5.30 0.20 -26.89
N SER A 19 -4.63 -0.63 -27.70
CA SER A 19 -3.18 -0.60 -27.98
C SER A 19 -2.70 0.67 -28.71
N VAL A 20 -3.51 1.73 -28.75
CA VAL A 20 -3.03 3.06 -29.10
C VAL A 20 -2.10 3.50 -27.99
N GLU A 21 -0.82 3.59 -28.29
CA GLU A 21 0.25 4.09 -27.42
C GLU A 21 -0.05 5.53 -26.99
N ARG A 22 -0.98 5.70 -26.05
CA ARG A 22 -1.09 6.92 -25.27
C ARG A 22 -0.17 6.70 -24.10
N GLU A 23 1.03 7.27 -24.18
CA GLU A 23 2.01 7.30 -23.10
C GLU A 23 1.30 7.52 -21.75
N SER A 24 1.10 6.45 -20.99
CA SER A 24 0.43 6.54 -19.71
C SER A 24 1.48 6.91 -18.68
N ARG A 25 1.68 8.22 -18.48
CA ARG A 25 2.64 8.72 -17.50
C ARG A 25 2.01 8.71 -16.11
N LEU A 26 2.67 8.09 -15.13
CA LEU A 26 2.22 8.08 -13.73
C LEU A 26 1.99 9.48 -13.17
N SER A 27 2.75 10.47 -13.64
CA SER A 27 2.59 11.88 -13.27
C SER A 27 1.23 12.47 -13.63
N TRP A 28 0.47 11.87 -14.56
CA TRP A 28 -0.87 12.33 -14.91
C TRP A 28 -1.95 11.94 -13.90
N ILE A 29 -1.70 10.90 -13.10
CA ILE A 29 -2.67 10.37 -12.14
C ILE A 29 -2.26 10.58 -10.68
N LEU A 30 -0.97 10.88 -10.44
CA LEU A 30 -0.46 11.14 -9.10
C LEU A 30 -0.77 12.57 -8.66
N GLU A 31 -1.46 12.70 -7.53
CA GLU A 31 -1.76 13.97 -6.90
C GLU A 31 -0.62 14.37 -5.95
N GLY A 32 -0.05 15.56 -6.13
CA GLY A 32 1.08 16.03 -5.30
C GLY A 32 0.70 16.37 -3.86
N ASN A 33 -0.55 16.80 -3.64
CA ASN A 33 -1.09 17.09 -2.32
C ASN A 33 -2.27 16.15 -2.04
N VAL A 34 -1.93 14.97 -1.50
CA VAL A 34 -2.91 13.92 -1.27
C VAL A 34 -3.77 14.27 -0.03
N PRO A 35 -5.12 14.20 -0.11
CA PRO A 35 -5.97 14.41 1.05
C PRO A 35 -5.66 13.43 2.19
N GLN A 36 -5.68 13.91 3.44
CA GLN A 36 -5.32 13.12 4.63
C GLN A 36 -6.12 11.81 4.78
N LYS A 37 -7.35 11.74 4.25
CA LYS A 37 -8.19 10.52 4.28
C LYS A 37 -7.54 9.31 3.58
N TYR A 38 -6.54 9.54 2.72
CA TYR A 38 -5.79 8.50 2.04
C TYR A 38 -4.47 8.15 2.73
N TYR A 39 -4.13 8.82 3.84
CA TYR A 39 -2.91 8.53 4.58
C TYR A 39 -3.08 7.24 5.36
N LEU A 40 -1.96 6.52 5.57
CA LEU A 40 -1.95 5.37 6.47
C LEU A 40 -2.22 5.84 7.90
N SER A 41 -3.11 5.15 8.60
CA SER A 41 -3.29 5.34 10.04
C SER A 41 -2.08 4.79 10.82
N ALA A 42 -1.84 5.30 12.02
CA ALA A 42 -0.78 4.79 12.91
C ALA A 42 -0.86 3.26 13.10
N ARG A 43 -2.08 2.74 13.28
CA ARG A 43 -2.34 1.29 13.42
C ARG A 43 -1.97 0.51 12.16
N ALA A 44 -2.23 1.05 10.97
CA ALA A 44 -1.83 0.43 9.72
C ALA A 44 -0.29 0.39 9.59
N CYS A 45 0.39 1.50 9.90
CA CYS A 45 1.86 1.57 9.92
C CYS A 45 2.46 0.53 10.86
N GLN A 46 1.97 0.44 12.10
CA GLN A 46 2.42 -0.56 13.08
C GLN A 46 2.21 -1.99 12.56
N GLY A 47 1.07 -2.25 11.92
CA GLY A 47 0.77 -3.55 11.32
C GLY A 47 1.76 -3.95 10.21
N ILE A 48 2.22 -2.99 9.41
CA ILE A 48 3.24 -3.22 8.38
C ILE A 48 4.57 -3.59 9.03
N LEU A 49 5.02 -2.82 10.01
CA LEU A 49 6.27 -3.07 10.75
C LEU A 49 6.28 -4.46 11.41
N ASN A 50 5.18 -4.82 12.07
CA ASN A 50 5.04 -6.12 12.74
C ASN A 50 5.09 -7.29 11.74
N ARG A 51 4.41 -7.17 10.58
CA ARG A 51 4.43 -8.20 9.54
C ARG A 51 5.82 -8.34 8.91
N ALA A 52 6.54 -7.25 8.73
CA ALA A 52 7.88 -7.29 8.18
C ALA A 52 8.88 -7.97 9.10
N SER A 53 8.85 -7.61 10.39
CA SER A 53 9.64 -8.25 11.44
C SER A 53 9.37 -9.77 11.46
N ARG A 54 8.09 -10.17 11.49
CA ARG A 54 7.71 -11.59 11.48
C ARG A 54 8.12 -12.36 10.23
N ARG A 55 8.19 -11.69 9.07
CA ARG A 55 8.58 -12.30 7.80
C ARG A 55 10.10 -12.40 7.61
N GLY A 56 10.89 -11.84 8.53
CA GLY A 56 12.36 -11.83 8.44
C GLY A 56 12.90 -11.03 7.24
N LYS A 57 12.06 -10.22 6.59
CA LYS A 57 12.46 -9.33 5.50
C LYS A 57 12.52 -7.92 6.03
N ALA A 58 13.74 -7.37 6.13
CA ALA A 58 13.94 -5.99 6.54
C ALA A 58 13.25 -5.06 5.54
N LEU A 59 12.52 -4.05 6.04
CA LEU A 59 12.07 -2.95 5.20
C LEU A 59 13.29 -2.13 4.76
N PRO A 60 13.26 -1.54 3.56
CA PRO A 60 14.16 -0.45 3.23
C PRO A 60 14.08 0.64 4.30
N ASP A 61 15.24 1.17 4.73
CA ASP A 61 15.30 2.11 5.86
C ASP A 61 14.45 3.35 5.64
N LEU A 62 14.41 3.86 4.40
CA LEU A 62 13.56 4.99 4.02
C LEU A 62 12.08 4.72 4.33
N LEU A 63 11.58 3.55 3.96
CA LEU A 63 10.18 3.19 4.20
C LEU A 63 9.93 2.96 5.69
N LYS A 64 10.87 2.33 6.40
CA LYS A 64 10.77 2.12 7.84
C LYS A 64 10.67 3.45 8.59
N ASN A 65 11.53 4.41 8.27
CA ASN A 65 11.55 5.73 8.89
C ASN A 65 10.26 6.51 8.60
N ALA A 66 9.80 6.52 7.34
CA ALA A 66 8.54 7.16 6.97
C ALA A 66 7.33 6.58 7.74
N LEU A 67 7.29 5.27 7.97
CA LEU A 67 6.23 4.64 8.77
C LEU A 67 6.29 5.04 10.24
N LEU A 68 7.49 5.16 10.83
CA LEU A 68 7.68 5.59 12.22
C LEU A 68 7.31 7.06 12.40
N GLU A 69 7.75 7.93 11.49
CA GLU A 69 7.40 9.36 11.49
C GLU A 69 5.88 9.56 11.36
N MET A 70 5.21 8.80 10.50
CA MET A 70 3.75 8.84 10.37
C MET A 70 3.06 8.42 11.68
N ILE A 71 3.58 7.41 12.40
CA ILE A 71 3.03 7.00 13.71
C ILE A 71 3.17 8.14 14.74
N GLU A 72 4.34 8.76 14.82
CA GLU A 72 4.56 9.89 15.72
C GLU A 72 3.69 11.09 15.38
N TRP A 73 3.54 11.40 14.08
CA TRP A 73 2.67 12.47 13.62
C TRP A 73 1.22 12.28 14.08
N TRP A 74 0.70 11.04 13.96
CA TRP A 74 -0.64 10.71 14.46
C TRP A 74 -0.75 10.84 15.99
N ARG A 75 0.27 10.43 16.75
CA ARG A 75 0.29 10.60 18.21
C ARG A 75 0.20 12.07 18.60
N MET A 76 1.03 12.93 18.00
CA MET A 76 0.99 14.37 18.27
C MET A 76 -0.37 14.98 17.94
N LYS A 77 -0.98 14.54 16.83
CA LYS A 77 -2.30 15.00 16.41
C LYS A 77 -3.41 14.63 17.40
N GLU A 78 -3.37 13.42 17.97
CA GLU A 78 -4.34 12.98 18.98
C GLU A 78 -4.26 13.81 20.27
N HIS A 79 -3.09 14.34 20.62
CA HIS A 79 -2.90 15.22 21.79
C HIS A 79 -3.32 16.68 21.56
N THR A 80 -3.58 17.07 20.31
CA THR A 80 -3.93 18.46 19.95
C THR A 80 -5.45 18.66 19.79
N LEU A 81 -6.25 17.59 19.96
CA LEU A 81 -7.71 17.57 19.92
C LEU A 81 -8.28 17.47 21.33
#